data_AF-A0A9R0SVP5-F1
#
_entry.id   AF-A0A9R0SVP5-F1
#
_cell.length_a   1.000
_cell.length_b   1.000
_cell.length_c   1.000
_cell.angle_alpha   90.00
_cell.angle_beta   90.00
_cell.angle_gamma   90.00
#
_symmetry.space_group_name_H-M   'P 1'
#
loop_
_entity.id
_entity.type
_entity.pdbx_description
1 polymer ?
#
loop_
_entity_poly.entity_id
_entity_poly.type
_entity_poly.pdbx_seq_one_letter_code
_entity_poly.pdbx_strand_id
1 'polypeptide(L)'
;MAVWLARRAVRRLASELRSHGPWPWPLSSSTVPVLGVPSGDQSRGFCSVRRFAGDSAAVEEPENGLAAGDLQFVDFPGGKLSFVGEMNFLPESQRERINCYRILDDDGGTIYSSRFQEVSKELALKMYSNMVTLQIMDTIFYEAQRQGRISFYLTSNGEEAINIASAAALSAQDIVLPQYREPGVLLWRGFTLQEFANQLFGNKLDYGKGRQMPIHYGSNRLNYFTVSSPIA
;
A
#
# COMPACT_ATOMS: atom_id res chain seq x y z
N MET A 1 1.72 -5.83 -0.57
CA MET A 1 2.68 -6.85 -0.10
C MET A 1 2.48 -7.25 1.36
N ALA A 2 2.22 -6.32 2.30
CA ALA A 2 1.99 -6.65 3.71
C ALA A 2 0.81 -7.64 3.98
N VAL A 3 -0.26 -7.57 3.19
CA VAL A 3 -1.41 -8.52 3.28
C VAL A 3 -1.03 -9.95 2.90
N TRP A 4 -0.10 -10.11 1.96
CA TRP A 4 0.37 -11.44 1.55
C TRP A 4 1.19 -12.10 2.66
N LEU A 5 1.95 -11.31 3.42
CA LEU A 5 2.73 -11.76 4.58
C LEU A 5 1.83 -12.15 5.75
N ALA A 6 0.79 -11.38 6.06
CA ALA A 6 -0.18 -11.75 7.08
C ALA A 6 -0.90 -13.08 6.73
N ARG A 7 -1.25 -13.28 5.45
CA ARG A 7 -1.83 -14.54 4.96
C ARG A 7 -0.85 -15.71 5.00
N ARG A 8 0.47 -15.47 4.87
CA ARG A 8 1.52 -16.50 4.98
C ARG A 8 1.80 -16.88 6.44
N ALA A 9 1.77 -15.91 7.36
CA ALA A 9 1.93 -16.16 8.79
C ALA A 9 0.80 -17.03 9.37
N VAL A 10 -0.45 -16.79 8.97
CA VAL A 10 -1.61 -17.61 9.39
C VAL A 10 -1.50 -19.07 8.93
N ARG A 11 -0.98 -19.32 7.72
CA ARG A 11 -0.75 -20.70 7.23
C ARG A 11 0.35 -21.43 8.00
N ARG A 12 1.35 -20.69 8.51
CA ARG A 12 2.47 -21.24 9.30
C ARG A 12 2.03 -21.63 10.71
N LEU A 13 1.18 -20.82 11.35
CA LEU A 13 0.53 -21.14 12.63
C LEU A 13 -0.42 -22.34 12.52
N ALA A 14 -1.16 -22.48 11.42
CA ALA A 14 -2.05 -23.61 11.17
C ALA A 14 -1.31 -24.94 10.88
N SER A 15 -0.02 -24.89 10.50
CA SER A 15 0.83 -26.08 10.36
C SER A 15 1.46 -26.52 11.68
N GLU A 16 1.75 -25.60 12.60
CA GLU A 16 2.34 -25.91 13.91
C GLU A 16 1.33 -26.60 14.85
N LEU A 17 0.05 -26.26 14.73
CA LEU A 17 -1.05 -26.88 15.50
C LEU A 17 -1.41 -28.33 15.09
N ARG A 18 -0.82 -28.87 13.99
CA ARG A 18 -1.02 -30.27 13.57
C ARG A 18 0.00 -31.25 14.15
N SER A 19 0.83 -30.81 15.08
CA SER A 19 1.96 -31.61 15.64
C SER A 19 1.59 -32.53 16.81
N HIS A 20 0.32 -32.66 17.19
CA HIS A 20 -0.13 -33.67 18.14
C HIS A 20 -0.68 -34.92 17.42
N GLY A 21 -0.13 -36.09 17.80
CA GLY A 21 -0.23 -37.39 17.10
C GLY A 21 -1.63 -38.02 16.97
N PRO A 22 -1.72 -39.20 16.33
CA PRO A 22 -2.86 -39.57 15.50
C PRO A 22 -3.91 -40.42 16.23
N TRP A 23 -5.17 -40.30 15.79
CA TRP A 23 -6.24 -41.28 16.05
C TRP A 23 -6.84 -41.79 14.73
N PRO A 24 -7.40 -43.00 14.72
CA PRO A 24 -7.40 -43.92 13.59
C PRO A 24 -8.69 -43.80 12.77
N TRP A 25 -8.61 -43.93 11.45
CA TRP A 25 -9.50 -44.68 10.54
C TRP A 25 -8.94 -44.52 9.11
N PRO A 26 -9.06 -45.53 8.24
CA PRO A 26 -8.30 -45.60 6.99
C PRO A 26 -9.01 -44.81 5.88
N LEU A 27 -8.27 -43.92 5.21
CA LEU A 27 -8.65 -43.41 3.91
C LEU A 27 -7.64 -43.93 2.88
N SER A 28 -8.21 -44.50 1.83
CA SER A 28 -7.62 -45.24 0.73
C SER A 28 -6.33 -44.65 0.16
N SER A 29 -5.33 -45.52 0.02
CA SER A 29 -4.10 -45.28 -0.73
C SER A 29 -4.39 -45.16 -2.23
N SER A 30 -4.17 -43.98 -2.81
CA SER A 30 -3.88 -43.85 -4.23
C SER A 30 -2.42 -43.41 -4.38
N THR A 31 -1.61 -44.36 -4.84
CA THR A 31 -0.20 -44.17 -5.15
C THR A 31 -0.09 -43.29 -6.39
N VAL A 32 0.52 -42.11 -6.26
CA VAL A 32 0.93 -41.30 -7.41
C VAL A 32 2.36 -41.73 -7.79
N PRO A 33 2.63 -42.07 -9.05
CA PRO A 33 3.93 -42.61 -9.44
C PRO A 33 5.02 -41.52 -9.43
N VAL A 34 6.17 -41.88 -8.86
CA VAL A 34 7.43 -41.14 -8.93
C VAL A 34 8.00 -41.31 -10.34
N LEU A 35 8.04 -40.21 -11.11
CA LEU A 35 8.72 -40.16 -12.40
C LEU A 35 10.19 -39.79 -12.20
N GLY A 36 11.07 -40.65 -12.71
CA GLY A 36 12.51 -40.62 -12.52
C GLY A 36 13.23 -39.46 -13.19
N VAL A 37 14.45 -39.25 -12.72
CA VAL A 37 15.43 -38.30 -13.24
C VAL A 37 16.04 -38.84 -14.54
N PRO A 38 16.09 -38.06 -15.64
CA PRO A 38 17.02 -38.29 -16.71
C PRO A 38 18.18 -37.29 -16.66
N SER A 39 19.37 -37.86 -16.75
CA SER A 39 20.67 -37.24 -16.95
C SER A 39 20.78 -36.55 -18.33
N GLY A 40 21.25 -35.29 -18.32
CA GLY A 40 22.03 -34.66 -19.40
C GLY A 40 21.30 -34.19 -20.65
N ASP A 41 21.09 -32.87 -20.78
CA ASP A 41 21.62 -32.03 -21.87
C ASP A 41 21.29 -30.55 -21.59
N GLN A 42 22.31 -29.72 -21.43
CA GLN A 42 22.18 -28.29 -21.15
C GLN A 42 22.08 -27.52 -22.48
N SER A 43 20.89 -27.36 -23.04
CA SER A 43 20.61 -26.23 -23.94
C SER A 43 19.11 -26.13 -24.27
N ARG A 44 18.45 -25.07 -23.80
CA ARG A 44 17.36 -24.32 -24.48
C ARG A 44 16.74 -23.32 -23.50
N GLY A 45 17.26 -22.08 -23.57
CA GLY A 45 16.80 -20.94 -22.79
C GLY A 45 15.49 -20.36 -23.33
N PHE A 46 14.57 -20.08 -22.41
CA PHE A 46 13.36 -19.30 -22.64
C PHE A 46 13.64 -17.84 -22.25
N CYS A 47 13.42 -16.92 -23.19
CA CYS A 47 13.47 -15.45 -23.07
C CYS A 47 14.75 -14.86 -22.43
N SER A 48 15.85 -14.81 -23.20
CA SER A 48 16.98 -13.94 -22.88
C SER A 48 16.68 -12.50 -23.32
N VAL A 49 16.42 -11.61 -22.36
CA VAL A 49 16.62 -10.17 -22.60
C VAL A 49 18.13 -9.95 -22.53
N ARG A 50 18.76 -9.69 -23.68
CA ARG A 50 20.18 -9.34 -23.76
C ARG A 50 20.43 -8.10 -22.89
N ARG A 51 21.13 -8.26 -21.77
CA ARG A 51 21.80 -7.13 -21.11
C ARG A 51 22.96 -6.74 -22.01
N PHE A 52 22.90 -5.54 -22.56
CA PHE A 52 24.09 -4.91 -23.13
C PHE A 52 25.09 -4.71 -21.98
N ALA A 53 26.27 -5.32 -22.09
CA ALA A 53 27.42 -4.96 -21.28
C ALA A 53 27.94 -3.64 -21.85
N GLY A 54 27.73 -2.55 -21.12
CA GLY A 54 28.41 -1.28 -21.37
C GLY A 54 29.77 -1.31 -20.71
N ASP A 55 30.80 -0.90 -21.43
CA ASP A 55 32.16 -0.79 -20.93
C ASP A 55 32.20 0.05 -19.65
N SER A 56 32.89 -0.45 -18.64
CA SER A 56 33.24 0.28 -17.43
C SER A 56 34.22 1.41 -17.78
N ALA A 57 33.67 2.58 -18.11
CA ALA A 57 34.40 3.84 -18.11
C ALA A 57 34.32 4.45 -16.71
N ALA A 58 35.48 4.88 -16.22
CA ALA A 58 35.68 5.43 -14.89
C ALA A 58 34.70 6.58 -14.59
N VAL A 59 34.28 6.62 -13.32
CA VAL A 59 33.50 7.70 -12.72
C VAL A 59 34.37 8.96 -12.71
N GLU A 60 34.05 9.93 -13.56
CA GLU A 60 34.42 11.32 -13.33
C GLU A 60 33.13 12.14 -13.21
N GLU A 61 32.91 12.65 -12.01
CA GLU A 61 32.02 13.79 -11.77
C GLU A 61 32.53 14.96 -12.61
N PRO A 62 31.61 15.66 -13.29
CA PRO A 62 31.13 16.86 -12.62
C PRO A 62 29.61 16.86 -12.53
N GLU A 63 29.12 16.87 -11.28
CA GLU A 63 27.94 17.62 -10.88
C GLU A 63 27.78 18.82 -11.81
N ASN A 64 26.75 18.78 -12.68
CA ASN A 64 26.32 19.83 -13.61
C ASN A 64 27.39 20.89 -13.87
N GLY A 65 28.11 20.83 -15.00
CA GLY A 65 29.22 21.71 -15.41
C GLY A 65 28.99 23.24 -15.44
N LEU A 66 28.33 23.79 -14.44
CA LEU A 66 28.43 25.16 -13.97
C LEU A 66 29.70 25.22 -13.12
N ALA A 67 30.84 25.33 -13.80
CA ALA A 67 32.02 25.87 -13.15
C ALA A 67 31.60 27.16 -12.43
N ALA A 68 31.94 27.28 -11.16
CA ALA A 68 31.68 28.45 -10.32
C ALA A 68 32.51 29.65 -10.80
N GLY A 69 32.26 30.12 -12.01
CA GLY A 69 32.65 31.43 -12.51
C GLY A 69 31.46 32.36 -12.36
N ASP A 70 31.63 33.44 -11.57
CA ASP A 70 30.70 34.55 -11.34
C ASP A 70 29.34 34.43 -12.04
N LEU A 71 28.45 33.60 -11.49
CA LEU A 71 27.08 33.48 -12.00
C LEU A 71 26.39 34.83 -11.79
N GLN A 72 26.19 35.57 -12.88
CA GLN A 72 25.34 36.76 -12.84
C GLN A 72 23.90 36.30 -12.63
N PHE A 73 23.28 36.80 -11.56
CA PHE A 73 21.89 36.50 -11.22
C PHE A 73 21.01 37.68 -11.60
N VAL A 74 19.84 37.40 -12.18
CA VAL A 74 18.76 38.38 -12.32
C VAL A 74 17.66 38.03 -11.34
N ASP A 75 17.21 39.05 -10.62
CA ASP A 75 16.03 38.94 -9.77
C ASP A 75 14.79 39.30 -10.59
N PHE A 76 14.07 38.29 -11.06
CA PHE A 76 12.76 38.46 -11.66
C PHE A 76 11.68 38.29 -10.58
N PRO A 77 10.49 38.91 -10.73
CA PRO A 77 9.41 38.77 -9.74
C PRO A 77 8.93 37.31 -9.54
N GLY A 78 9.23 36.40 -10.48
CA GLY A 78 8.94 34.98 -10.39
C GLY A 78 10.08 34.11 -9.83
N GLY A 79 11.24 34.69 -9.52
CA GLY A 79 12.39 33.98 -8.95
C GLY A 79 13.73 34.49 -9.46
N LYS A 80 14.79 34.09 -8.75
CA LYS A 80 16.18 34.37 -9.14
C LYS A 80 16.66 33.33 -10.12
N LEU A 81 17.16 33.79 -11.27
CA LEU A 81 17.66 32.94 -12.33
C LEU A 81 19.13 33.25 -12.61
N SER A 82 19.91 32.21 -12.83
CA SER A 82 21.28 32.30 -13.33
C SER A 82 21.26 32.44 -14.85
N PHE A 83 22.12 33.30 -15.42
CA PHE A 83 22.27 33.36 -16.87
C PHE A 83 22.97 32.11 -17.42
N VAL A 84 22.53 31.67 -18.61
CA VAL A 84 23.18 30.62 -19.41
C VAL A 84 23.45 31.21 -20.80
N GLY A 85 24.70 31.17 -21.26
CA GLY A 85 25.12 31.76 -22.54
C GLY A 85 24.90 30.85 -23.76
N GLU A 86 24.60 29.58 -23.54
CA GLU A 86 24.34 28.58 -24.57
C GLU A 86 22.92 28.02 -24.46
N MET A 87 22.28 27.77 -25.60
CA MET A 87 20.92 27.23 -25.64
C MET A 87 20.94 25.74 -25.29
N ASN A 88 20.57 25.41 -24.04
CA ASN A 88 20.44 24.04 -23.55
C ASN A 88 19.01 23.76 -23.07
N PHE A 89 18.29 22.89 -23.78
CA PHE A 89 16.95 22.46 -23.37
C PHE A 89 17.05 21.46 -22.22
N LEU A 90 16.29 21.70 -21.15
CA LEU A 90 16.14 20.72 -20.08
C LEU A 90 15.28 19.56 -20.58
N PRO A 91 15.72 18.30 -20.44
CA PRO A 91 14.89 17.16 -20.78
C PRO A 91 13.67 17.11 -19.85
N GLU A 92 12.53 16.69 -20.38
CA GLU A 92 11.25 16.63 -19.66
C GLU A 92 11.27 15.72 -18.43
N SER A 93 12.16 14.71 -18.43
CA SER A 93 12.34 13.81 -17.29
C SER A 93 13.81 13.67 -16.93
N GLN A 94 14.05 13.60 -15.62
CA GLN A 94 15.32 13.07 -15.10
C GLN A 94 15.45 11.61 -15.56
N ARG A 95 16.64 11.22 -16.03
CA ARG A 95 16.89 9.83 -16.48
C ARG A 95 16.71 8.81 -15.34
N GLU A 96 16.86 9.26 -14.09
CA GLU A 96 16.71 8.46 -12.89
C GLU A 96 15.39 8.79 -12.18
N ARG A 97 14.66 7.76 -11.75
CA ARG A 97 13.40 7.91 -11.02
C ARG A 97 13.68 8.19 -9.55
N ILE A 98 12.78 8.93 -8.90
CA ILE A 98 12.83 9.14 -7.45
C ILE A 98 12.74 7.77 -6.75
N ASN A 99 13.66 7.52 -5.81
CA ASN A 99 13.74 6.27 -5.07
C ASN A 99 12.60 6.12 -4.05
N CYS A 100 12.08 4.89 -3.90
CA CYS A 100 11.04 4.59 -2.92
C CYS A 100 11.63 4.40 -1.52
N TYR A 101 11.18 5.20 -0.56
CA TYR A 101 11.55 5.02 0.85
C TYR A 101 10.94 3.73 1.43
N ARG A 102 11.77 2.94 2.10
CA ARG A 102 11.42 1.61 2.62
C ARG A 102 12.14 1.34 3.94
N ILE A 103 11.41 0.82 4.93
CA ILE A 103 11.96 0.50 6.27
C ILE A 103 12.10 -1.01 6.46
N LEU A 104 11.07 -1.78 6.08
CA LEU A 104 11.02 -3.22 6.28
C LEU A 104 11.27 -3.99 4.98
N ASP A 105 12.00 -5.10 5.08
CA ASP A 105 12.17 -6.09 4.01
C ASP A 105 10.88 -6.92 3.80
N ASP A 106 10.92 -7.90 2.89
CA ASP A 106 9.75 -8.74 2.58
C ASP A 106 9.45 -9.76 3.67
N ASP A 107 10.40 -10.06 4.56
CA ASP A 107 10.23 -10.98 5.67
C ASP A 107 9.91 -10.26 6.99
N GLY A 108 9.86 -8.93 6.97
CA GLY A 108 9.60 -8.06 8.12
C GLY A 108 10.85 -7.68 8.92
N GLY A 109 12.05 -8.00 8.42
CA GLY A 109 13.32 -7.51 8.93
C GLY A 109 13.55 -6.04 8.58
N THR A 110 14.33 -5.34 9.40
CA THR A 110 14.68 -3.92 9.16
C THR A 110 15.82 -3.81 8.16
N ILE A 111 15.69 -2.91 7.18
CA ILE A 111 16.74 -2.68 6.17
C ILE A 111 17.87 -1.83 6.78
N TYR A 112 19.11 -2.30 6.62
CA TYR A 112 20.31 -1.57 7.03
C TYR A 112 20.33 -0.19 6.35
N SER A 113 20.67 0.87 7.10
CA SER A 113 20.63 2.30 6.71
C SER A 113 19.29 3.04 6.83
N SER A 114 18.17 2.36 7.09
CA SER A 114 16.89 3.06 7.26
C SER A 114 16.81 3.79 8.60
N ARG A 115 16.55 5.10 8.58
CA ARG A 115 16.24 5.90 9.79
C ARG A 115 14.75 5.79 10.06
N PHE A 116 14.36 5.23 11.20
CA PHE A 116 12.96 5.16 11.63
C PHE A 116 12.85 5.31 13.14
N GLN A 117 11.65 5.69 13.60
CA GLN A 117 11.30 5.69 15.02
C GLN A 117 10.54 4.41 15.32
N GLU A 118 10.95 3.68 16.35
CA GLU A 118 10.25 2.48 16.78
C GLU A 118 8.91 2.85 17.42
N VAL A 119 7.85 2.15 17.01
CA VAL A 119 6.49 2.32 17.55
C VAL A 119 6.29 1.38 18.74
N SER A 120 5.48 1.78 19.71
CA SER A 120 5.16 0.90 20.83
C SER A 120 4.43 -0.36 20.35
N LYS A 121 4.67 -1.48 21.05
CA LYS A 121 4.00 -2.75 20.75
C LYS A 121 2.48 -2.63 20.76
N GLU A 122 1.93 -1.86 21.70
CA GLU A 122 0.48 -1.61 21.81
C GLU A 122 -0.06 -0.89 20.57
N LEU A 123 0.67 0.13 20.09
CA LEU A 123 0.30 0.87 18.90
C LEU A 123 0.35 -0.03 17.66
N ALA A 124 1.42 -0.83 17.52
CA ALA A 124 1.58 -1.78 16.42
C ALA A 124 0.45 -2.83 16.39
N LEU A 125 0.08 -3.38 17.55
CA LEU A 125 -1.04 -4.32 17.68
C LEU A 125 -2.37 -3.66 17.33
N LYS A 126 -2.60 -2.41 17.76
CA LYS A 126 -3.79 -1.65 17.40
C LYS A 126 -3.89 -1.40 15.90
N MET A 127 -2.77 -1.02 15.26
CA MET A 127 -2.71 -0.84 13.80
C MET A 127 -3.02 -2.16 13.08
N TYR A 128 -2.40 -3.26 13.50
CA TYR A 128 -2.63 -4.58 12.92
C TYR A 128 -4.08 -5.04 13.06
N SER A 129 -4.65 -4.90 14.25
CA SER A 129 -6.06 -5.24 14.49
C SER A 129 -6.99 -4.44 13.57
N ASN A 130 -6.78 -3.13 13.42
CA ASN A 130 -7.60 -2.30 12.55
C ASN A 130 -7.44 -2.65 11.06
N MET A 131 -6.24 -3.00 10.60
CA MET A 131 -6.04 -3.49 9.23
C MET A 131 -6.84 -4.78 8.96
N VAL A 132 -6.82 -5.73 9.91
CA VAL A 132 -7.59 -6.97 9.81
C VAL A 132 -9.09 -6.70 9.87
N THR A 133 -9.53 -5.83 10.77
CA THR A 133 -10.95 -5.41 10.87
C THR A 133 -11.42 -4.80 9.56
N LEU A 134 -10.62 -3.92 8.94
CA LEU A 134 -10.94 -3.30 7.66
C LEU A 134 -11.09 -4.35 6.54
N GLN A 135 -10.16 -5.30 6.46
CA GLN A 135 -10.21 -6.37 5.46
C GLN A 135 -11.45 -7.30 5.63
N ILE A 136 -11.82 -7.62 6.86
CA ILE A 136 -13.00 -8.43 7.16
C ILE A 136 -14.28 -7.64 6.79
N MET A 137 -14.34 -6.36 7.17
CA MET A 137 -15.43 -5.46 6.83
C MET A 137 -15.63 -5.39 5.32
N ASP A 138 -14.56 -5.20 4.56
CA ASP A 138 -14.58 -5.16 3.11
C ASP A 138 -15.09 -6.46 2.50
N THR A 139 -14.66 -7.61 3.01
CA THR A 139 -15.12 -8.91 2.53
C THR A 139 -16.63 -9.06 2.75
N ILE A 140 -17.14 -8.69 3.91
CA ILE A 140 -18.57 -8.82 4.25
C ILE A 140 -19.44 -7.90 3.37
N PHE A 141 -19.08 -6.63 3.26
CA PHE A 141 -19.90 -5.68 2.50
C PHE A 141 -19.76 -5.88 0.99
N TYR A 142 -18.62 -6.33 0.51
CA TYR A 142 -18.47 -6.74 -0.88
C TYR A 142 -19.44 -7.89 -1.23
N GLU A 143 -19.53 -8.92 -0.38
CA GLU A 143 -20.51 -10.00 -0.59
C GLU A 143 -21.96 -9.52 -0.46
N ALA A 144 -22.24 -8.57 0.46
CA ALA A 144 -23.56 -7.95 0.56
C ALA A 144 -23.95 -7.20 -0.73
N GLN A 145 -22.98 -6.53 -1.37
CA GLN A 145 -23.17 -5.89 -2.66
C GLN A 145 -23.45 -6.93 -3.76
N ARG A 146 -22.72 -8.05 -3.74
CA ARG A 146 -22.94 -9.15 -4.71
C ARG A 146 -24.33 -9.78 -4.61
N GLN A 147 -24.92 -9.77 -3.42
CA GLN A 147 -26.29 -10.22 -3.16
C GLN A 147 -27.35 -9.15 -3.45
N GLY A 148 -26.97 -7.93 -3.85
CA GLY A 148 -27.88 -6.82 -4.09
C GLY A 148 -28.49 -6.21 -2.81
N ARG A 149 -27.90 -6.49 -1.63
CA ARG A 149 -28.35 -5.90 -0.36
C ARG A 149 -27.95 -4.42 -0.22
N ILE A 150 -26.81 -4.07 -0.81
CA ILE A 150 -26.33 -2.68 -0.96
C ILE A 150 -26.08 -2.41 -2.45
N SER A 151 -26.28 -1.17 -2.87
CA SER A 151 -26.22 -0.82 -4.30
C SER A 151 -24.79 -0.78 -4.85
N PHE A 152 -23.82 -0.36 -4.04
CA PHE A 152 -22.44 -0.14 -4.47
C PHE A 152 -21.45 -0.40 -3.34
N TYR A 153 -20.24 -0.84 -3.67
CA TYR A 153 -19.14 -1.02 -2.71
C TYR A 153 -17.80 -1.05 -3.43
N LEU A 154 -16.77 -0.45 -2.81
CA LEU A 154 -15.37 -0.59 -3.22
C LEU A 154 -14.54 -1.11 -2.05
N THR A 155 -13.67 -2.08 -2.35
CA THR A 155 -12.74 -2.65 -1.37
C THR A 155 -11.42 -1.90 -1.39
N SER A 156 -10.79 -1.75 -0.23
CA SER A 156 -9.47 -1.12 -0.02
C SER A 156 -8.38 -2.17 0.18
N ASN A 157 -8.55 -3.34 -0.45
CA ASN A 157 -7.63 -4.48 -0.31
C ASN A 157 -6.22 -4.12 -0.82
N GLY A 158 -5.22 -4.22 0.04
CA GLY A 158 -3.84 -3.83 -0.25
C GLY A 158 -3.48 -2.40 0.17
N GLU A 159 -4.47 -1.58 0.50
CA GLU A 159 -4.32 -0.19 0.94
C GLU A 159 -4.66 -0.01 2.44
N GLU A 160 -4.81 -1.12 3.18
CA GLU A 160 -5.16 -1.06 4.60
C GLU A 160 -4.06 -0.38 5.44
N ALA A 161 -2.80 -0.68 5.12
CA ALA A 161 -1.65 -0.14 5.83
C ALA A 161 -1.51 1.38 5.63
N ILE A 162 -1.68 1.88 4.41
CA ILE A 162 -1.57 3.33 4.15
C ILE A 162 -2.67 4.10 4.86
N ASN A 163 -3.90 3.58 4.87
CA ASN A 163 -5.02 4.20 5.56
C ASN A 163 -4.81 4.28 7.08
N ILE A 164 -4.44 3.16 7.71
CA ILE A 164 -4.29 3.10 9.17
C ILE A 164 -3.02 3.83 9.62
N ALA A 165 -1.90 3.66 8.92
CA ALA A 165 -0.62 4.26 9.33
C ALA A 165 -0.63 5.78 9.13
N SER A 166 -1.19 6.28 8.02
CA SER A 166 -1.32 7.74 7.83
C SER A 166 -2.22 8.35 8.90
N ALA A 167 -3.37 7.72 9.21
CA ALA A 167 -4.27 8.18 10.25
C ALA A 167 -3.64 8.15 11.65
N ALA A 168 -2.76 7.19 11.92
CA ALA A 168 -2.05 7.06 13.19
C ALA A 168 -0.92 8.10 13.35
N ALA A 169 -0.36 8.59 12.25
CA ALA A 169 0.62 9.67 12.27
C ALA A 169 -0.02 11.06 12.46
N LEU A 170 -1.31 11.20 12.13
CA LEU A 170 -2.07 12.44 12.28
C LEU A 170 -2.62 12.61 13.70
N SER A 171 -2.82 13.86 14.10
CA SER A 171 -3.58 14.19 15.30
C SER A 171 -5.09 14.02 15.06
N ALA A 172 -5.85 13.85 16.14
CA ALA A 172 -7.31 13.73 16.06
C ALA A 172 -8.00 15.03 15.59
N GLN A 173 -7.34 16.19 15.76
CA GLN A 173 -7.84 17.49 15.35
C GLN A 173 -7.58 17.80 13.87
N ASP A 174 -6.69 17.04 13.21
CA ASP A 174 -6.35 17.30 11.81
C ASP A 174 -7.53 16.96 10.90
N ILE A 175 -7.79 17.84 9.94
CA ILE A 175 -8.87 17.64 8.95
C ILE A 175 -8.39 16.68 7.87
N VAL A 176 -9.19 15.65 7.62
CA VAL A 176 -8.92 14.67 6.56
C VAL A 176 -9.84 14.95 5.37
N LEU A 177 -9.22 15.13 4.21
CA LEU A 177 -9.88 15.22 2.90
C LEU A 177 -9.65 13.90 2.16
N PRO A 178 -10.57 12.94 2.26
CA PRO A 178 -10.47 11.63 1.60
C PRO A 178 -10.91 11.66 0.13
N GLN A 179 -10.57 10.61 -0.60
CA GLN A 179 -11.27 10.21 -1.82
C GLN A 179 -12.28 9.12 -1.45
N TYR A 180 -12.24 7.92 -2.02
CA TYR A 180 -13.18 6.83 -1.71
C TYR A 180 -12.51 5.54 -1.20
N ARG A 181 -11.18 5.50 -1.07
CA ARG A 181 -10.41 4.31 -0.65
C ARG A 181 -9.83 4.44 0.76
N GLU A 182 -10.28 5.43 1.53
CA GLU A 182 -9.74 5.74 2.84
C GLU A 182 -10.65 5.37 4.05
N PRO A 183 -11.54 4.34 4.00
CA PRO A 183 -12.38 4.01 5.16
C PRO A 183 -11.58 3.58 6.39
N GLY A 184 -10.33 3.11 6.20
CA GLY A 184 -9.45 2.80 7.32
C GLY A 184 -9.13 4.02 8.20
N VAL A 185 -9.06 5.23 7.63
CA VAL A 185 -8.81 6.46 8.40
C VAL A 185 -9.95 6.72 9.38
N LEU A 186 -11.19 6.56 8.92
CA LEU A 186 -12.38 6.66 9.77
C LEU A 186 -12.40 5.56 10.85
N LEU A 187 -12.09 4.32 10.48
CA LEU A 187 -12.01 3.20 11.43
C LEU A 187 -11.00 3.49 12.54
N TRP A 188 -9.81 3.98 12.20
CA TRP A 188 -8.78 4.36 13.17
C TRP A 188 -9.23 5.46 14.14
N ARG A 189 -9.95 6.46 13.61
CA ARG A 189 -10.48 7.60 14.39
C ARG A 189 -11.70 7.25 15.26
N GLY A 190 -12.18 6.00 15.22
CA GLY A 190 -13.28 5.54 16.05
C GLY A 190 -14.66 5.68 15.39
N PHE A 191 -14.72 5.58 14.06
CA PHE A 191 -15.97 5.33 13.35
C PHE A 191 -16.33 3.85 13.50
N THR A 192 -17.54 3.60 13.97
CA THR A 192 -18.03 2.26 14.28
C THR A 192 -18.45 1.51 13.01
N LEU A 193 -18.36 0.18 13.05
CA LEU A 193 -18.86 -0.69 11.98
C LEU A 193 -20.37 -0.49 11.74
N GLN A 194 -21.11 -0.12 12.78
CA GLN A 194 -22.53 0.20 12.66
C GLN A 194 -22.75 1.51 11.88
N GLU A 195 -21.96 2.55 12.12
CA GLU A 195 -22.02 3.79 11.33
C GLU A 195 -21.66 3.53 9.85
N PHE A 196 -20.66 2.68 9.57
CA PHE A 196 -20.36 2.22 8.20
C PHE A 196 -21.57 1.54 7.56
N ALA A 197 -22.18 0.58 8.25
CA ALA A 197 -23.37 -0.11 7.75
C ALA A 197 -24.53 0.87 7.51
N ASN A 198 -24.74 1.83 8.41
CA ASN A 198 -25.83 2.80 8.28
C ASN A 198 -25.73 3.60 6.99
N GLN A 199 -24.53 4.08 6.65
CA GLN A 199 -24.27 4.81 5.40
C GLN A 199 -24.44 3.90 4.18
N LEU A 200 -23.91 2.68 4.22
CA LEU A 200 -23.97 1.74 3.10
C LEU A 200 -25.40 1.31 2.74
N PHE A 201 -26.27 1.16 3.74
CA PHE A 201 -27.68 0.84 3.55
C PHE A 201 -28.57 2.08 3.35
N GLY A 202 -28.04 3.29 3.54
CA GLY A 202 -28.81 4.53 3.47
C GLY A 202 -29.97 4.58 4.47
N ASN A 203 -29.78 4.03 5.67
CA ASN A 203 -30.86 3.88 6.66
C ASN A 203 -31.13 5.18 7.44
N LYS A 204 -32.14 5.18 8.32
CA LYS A 204 -32.52 6.34 9.13
C LYS A 204 -31.39 6.87 10.04
N LEU A 205 -30.44 6.02 10.40
CA LEU A 205 -29.31 6.35 11.28
C LEU A 205 -28.09 6.85 10.51
N ASP A 206 -28.15 6.95 9.17
CA ASP A 206 -27.11 7.57 8.38
C ASP A 206 -27.07 9.09 8.59
N TYR A 207 -25.89 9.63 8.89
CA TYR A 207 -25.65 11.07 8.98
C TYR A 207 -25.90 11.78 7.63
N GLY A 208 -25.63 11.10 6.51
CA GLY A 208 -25.91 11.57 5.15
C GLY A 208 -27.38 11.47 4.74
N LYS A 209 -28.25 10.91 5.60
CA LYS A 209 -29.68 10.70 5.36
C LYS A 209 -29.98 9.93 4.07
N GLY A 210 -29.10 9.02 3.66
CA GLY A 210 -29.25 8.19 2.46
C GLY A 210 -29.18 8.97 1.14
N ARG A 211 -28.67 10.20 1.15
CA ARG A 211 -28.60 11.06 -0.05
C ARG A 211 -27.41 10.76 -0.95
N GLN A 212 -26.38 10.15 -0.39
CA GLN A 212 -25.12 9.86 -1.05
C GLN A 212 -25.04 8.39 -1.45
N MET A 213 -24.21 8.10 -2.46
CA MET A 213 -23.89 6.73 -2.84
C MET A 213 -23.20 6.00 -1.67
N PRO A 214 -23.42 4.68 -1.48
CA PRO A 214 -22.64 3.89 -0.53
C PRO A 214 -21.13 4.11 -0.74
N ILE A 215 -20.36 4.13 0.35
CA ILE A 215 -18.93 4.47 0.50
C ILE A 215 -18.62 5.97 0.60
N HIS A 216 -19.59 6.84 0.37
CA HIS A 216 -19.40 8.28 0.61
C HIS A 216 -19.55 8.60 2.10
N TYR A 217 -18.58 8.15 2.89
CA TYR A 217 -18.57 8.38 4.33
C TYR A 217 -18.24 9.84 4.65
N GLY A 218 -18.70 10.31 5.80
CA GLY A 218 -18.45 11.66 6.30
C GLY A 218 -18.73 11.74 7.78
N SER A 219 -17.91 12.48 8.53
CA SER A 219 -18.12 12.66 9.96
C SER A 219 -17.48 13.96 10.47
N ASN A 220 -18.34 14.93 10.82
CA ASN A 220 -17.90 16.17 11.47
C ASN A 220 -17.22 15.91 12.82
N ARG A 221 -17.69 14.89 13.57
CA ARG A 221 -17.12 14.50 14.87
C ARG A 221 -15.67 14.06 14.76
N LEU A 222 -15.30 13.44 13.64
CA LEU A 222 -13.98 12.86 13.41
C LEU A 222 -13.10 13.71 12.49
N ASN A 223 -13.48 14.98 12.26
CA ASN A 223 -12.79 15.89 11.33
C ASN A 223 -12.53 15.24 9.96
N TYR A 224 -13.52 14.50 9.45
CA TYR A 224 -13.43 13.76 8.19
C TYR A 224 -14.47 14.30 7.22
N PHE A 225 -13.98 14.90 6.14
CA PHE A 225 -14.83 15.54 5.15
C PHE A 225 -15.66 14.49 4.40
N THR A 226 -16.90 14.84 4.06
CA THR A 226 -17.76 13.92 3.32
C THR A 226 -17.19 13.71 1.93
N VAL A 227 -16.96 12.44 1.59
CA VAL A 227 -16.48 12.01 0.28
C VAL A 227 -17.46 12.45 -0.82
N SER A 228 -16.91 12.87 -1.96
CA SER A 228 -17.66 13.15 -3.17
C SER A 228 -17.12 12.36 -4.36
N SER A 229 -17.96 12.02 -5.33
CA SER A 229 -17.54 11.30 -6.54
C SER A 229 -16.55 12.04 -7.45
N PRO A 230 -16.62 13.37 -7.65
CA PRO A 230 -15.68 14.07 -8.51
C PRO A 230 -14.24 13.86 -8.05
N ILE A 231 -13.37 13.53 -9.01
CA ILE A 231 -11.94 13.37 -8.81
C ILE A 231 -11.28 14.72 -9.17
N ALA A 232 -10.25 15.10 -8.42
CA ALA A 232 -9.44 16.30 -8.66
C ALA A 232 -8.36 16.10 -9.72
#